data_AF-A0A8H9JVH3-F1
#
_entry.id   AF-A0A8H9JVH3-F1
#
_cell.length_a   1.000
_cell.length_b   1.000
_cell.length_c   1.000
_cell.angle_alpha   90.00
_cell.angle_beta   90.00
_cell.angle_gamma   90.00
#
_symmetry.space_group_name_H-M   'P 1'
#
loop_
_entity.id
_entity.type
_entity.pdbx_description
1 polymer ?
#
loop_
_entity_poly.entity_id
_entity_poly.type
_entity_poly.pdbx_seq_one_letter_code
_entity_poly.pdbx_strand_id
1 'polypeptide(L)'
;MFAYRSDATSLDLSSFDTSQVTNMHGMFAFNAATSLDLSNFDTSQVTNMASMFYNNGATSLDLSSFDTSNVMTMGSMFYGSAATSLDVSNFDTSNVTNMHGMFRYSTATSLDLSNFNTSQVTTMEYMFSGAQQLQSITLGSQFRFTSTNAYLTSAPTTTKYTGKWQNVSSGTVDKPKGSFIGTATELMSTYDGSTMADTYVWQPSLLEVNVQDSVLMVGDTWNPADNFVSGLDSVGDPVDFNAITVTGSVDTTQPGVHSVDYSYGGITSTATITVLETMPASWVNFFVDGTNVRAIPGSALSTAKWDLTTGLWDKWNPGTVKVPTDKIPSEPTKQGYEFKGWKDTTGAIVDFSILDLDLNNQNEFDFYAAFEKKEYTVTFDIDGKKETQKVLFEDLINEPTAPKKEKHKFDGWHISPQTKTTKWDFSTMGMPANHLTLYAKFTKLSDSGSGTDSGDSGAPSKPVSPVKPNNQSNKESMSDFTSSTGSTKITSQENTMTASPTMSQGGKLAKLGETSSLFLQGFGLLMLISGTVFFWKKRKKTHS
;
A
#
# COMPACT_ATOMS: atom_id res chain seq x y z
N MET A 1 -34.73 41.29 48.75
CA MET A 1 -34.19 40.99 50.09
C MET A 1 -32.71 41.30 50.11
N PHE A 2 -31.93 40.71 49.20
CA PHE A 2 -30.56 41.14 48.90
C PHE A 2 -30.54 42.49 48.16
N ALA A 3 -29.37 43.13 48.12
CA ALA A 3 -29.17 44.38 47.40
C ALA A 3 -29.15 44.14 45.88
N TYR A 4 -29.90 44.95 45.13
CA TYR A 4 -29.88 44.95 43.68
C TYR A 4 -28.47 45.34 43.18
N ARG A 5 -27.80 44.42 42.47
CA ARG A 5 -26.35 44.45 42.19
C ARG A 5 -25.52 44.32 43.46
N SER A 6 -25.49 43.11 44.02
CA SER A 6 -24.60 42.77 45.12
C SER A 6 -23.34 42.13 44.58
N ASP A 7 -22.22 42.84 44.72
CA ASP A 7 -20.86 42.37 44.38
C ASP A 7 -20.34 41.27 45.35
N ALA A 8 -21.18 40.78 46.27
CA ALA A 8 -20.83 39.71 47.19
C ALA A 8 -20.71 38.38 46.44
N THR A 9 -19.50 37.83 46.41
CA THR A 9 -19.14 36.56 45.75
C THR A 9 -19.58 35.32 46.52
N SER A 10 -20.14 35.49 47.73
CA SER A 10 -20.77 34.45 48.54
C SER A 10 -21.87 35.08 49.40
N LEU A 11 -22.87 34.29 49.77
CA LEU A 11 -23.97 34.67 50.67
C LEU A 11 -24.20 33.53 51.67
N ASP A 12 -24.26 33.86 52.96
CA ASP A 12 -24.76 32.92 53.98
C ASP A 12 -26.29 33.02 54.01
N LEU A 13 -26.94 31.88 53.75
CA LEU A 13 -28.39 31.72 53.66
C LEU A 13 -28.93 30.80 54.77
N SER A 14 -28.05 30.25 55.62
CA SER A 14 -28.36 29.15 56.57
C SER A 14 -29.36 29.51 57.68
N SER A 15 -29.65 30.80 57.87
CA SER A 15 -30.54 31.33 58.90
C SER A 15 -31.88 31.84 58.36
N PHE A 16 -32.20 31.62 57.09
CA PHE A 16 -33.40 32.13 56.43
C PHE A 16 -34.59 31.16 56.58
N ASP A 17 -35.51 31.45 57.49
CA ASP A 17 -36.87 30.87 57.43
C ASP A 17 -37.63 31.49 56.25
N THR A 18 -38.01 30.64 55.29
CA THR A 18 -38.72 31.01 54.06
C THR A 18 -40.15 30.47 54.01
N SER A 19 -40.60 29.71 55.02
CA SER A 19 -41.87 28.96 55.02
C SER A 19 -43.14 29.81 54.86
N GLN A 20 -43.05 31.11 55.13
CA GLN A 20 -44.16 32.07 55.01
C GLN A 20 -43.98 33.06 53.82
N VAL A 21 -42.98 32.86 52.97
CA VAL A 21 -42.66 33.76 51.86
C VAL A 21 -43.54 33.45 50.66
N THR A 22 -44.44 34.37 50.32
CA THR A 22 -45.33 34.24 49.16
C THR A 22 -44.79 34.84 47.86
N ASN A 23 -43.67 35.58 47.94
CA ASN A 23 -43.10 36.33 46.82
C ASN A 23 -41.57 36.41 46.93
N MET A 24 -40.87 35.75 46.00
CA MET A 24 -39.41 35.75 45.86
C MET A 24 -38.94 36.55 44.62
N HIS A 25 -39.77 37.50 44.14
CA HIS A 25 -39.44 38.32 42.97
C HIS A 25 -38.08 39.00 43.09
N GLY A 26 -37.21 38.74 42.11
CA GLY A 26 -35.88 39.35 42.02
C GLY A 26 -34.92 39.00 43.17
N MET A 27 -35.17 37.93 43.95
CA MET A 27 -34.47 37.68 45.21
C MET A 27 -32.93 37.67 45.06
N PHE A 28 -32.40 36.92 44.08
CA PHE A 28 -30.97 36.83 43.79
C PHE A 28 -30.57 37.54 42.48
N ALA A 29 -31.37 38.53 42.05
CA ALA A 29 -31.13 39.27 40.82
C ALA A 29 -29.87 40.14 40.87
N PHE A 30 -29.04 40.06 39.83
CA PHE A 30 -27.73 40.72 39.71
C PHE A 30 -26.77 40.43 40.88
N ASN A 31 -26.89 39.27 41.53
CA ASN A 31 -25.92 38.86 42.56
C ASN A 31 -24.69 38.17 41.92
N ALA A 32 -23.51 38.54 42.41
CA ALA A 32 -22.21 38.06 41.91
C ALA A 32 -21.70 36.78 42.59
N ALA A 33 -22.51 36.08 43.41
CA ALA A 33 -22.09 34.83 44.03
C ALA A 33 -22.03 33.71 42.98
N THR A 34 -20.95 32.93 43.00
CA THR A 34 -20.75 31.82 42.06
C THR A 34 -21.47 30.53 42.48
N SER A 35 -22.02 30.52 43.69
CA SER A 35 -22.86 29.45 44.26
C SER A 35 -23.83 30.03 45.27
N LEU A 36 -24.99 29.37 45.44
CA LEU A 36 -26.01 29.69 46.43
C LEU A 36 -26.46 28.38 47.10
N ASP A 37 -26.43 28.32 48.43
CA ASP A 37 -27.02 27.19 49.17
C ASP A 37 -28.51 27.45 49.41
N LEU A 38 -29.35 26.73 48.65
CA LEU A 38 -30.81 26.83 48.70
C LEU A 38 -31.46 25.62 49.38
N SER A 39 -30.66 24.76 50.05
CA SER A 39 -31.14 23.52 50.68
C SER A 39 -32.18 23.74 51.79
N ASN A 40 -32.15 24.91 52.44
CA ASN A 40 -33.07 25.29 53.51
C ASN A 40 -34.28 26.12 53.02
N PHE A 41 -34.49 26.26 51.70
CA PHE A 41 -35.59 27.06 51.17
C PHE A 41 -36.89 26.25 51.08
N ASP A 42 -37.89 26.65 51.87
CA ASP A 42 -39.29 26.24 51.70
C ASP A 42 -39.96 27.22 50.74
N THR A 43 -40.31 26.73 49.55
CA THR A 43 -41.01 27.53 48.53
C THR A 43 -42.49 27.19 48.42
N SER A 44 -43.05 26.34 49.29
CA SER A 44 -44.42 25.81 49.16
C SER A 44 -45.51 26.88 49.13
N GLN A 45 -45.27 28.04 49.76
CA GLN A 45 -46.20 29.18 49.76
C GLN A 45 -45.92 30.22 48.66
N VAL A 46 -44.87 30.04 47.85
CA VAL A 46 -44.41 31.04 46.87
C VAL A 46 -45.33 31.06 45.66
N THR A 47 -45.90 32.24 45.38
CA THR A 47 -46.74 32.50 44.21
C THR A 47 -46.02 33.23 43.08
N ASN A 48 -44.86 33.84 43.37
CA ASN A 48 -44.10 34.66 42.43
C ASN A 48 -42.59 34.42 42.56
N MET A 49 -41.98 33.89 41.51
CA MET A 49 -40.53 33.68 41.35
C MET A 49 -39.95 34.48 40.16
N ALA A 50 -40.68 35.47 39.65
CA ALA A 50 -40.25 36.26 38.49
C ALA A 50 -38.90 36.94 38.77
N SER A 51 -37.99 36.91 37.81
CA SER A 51 -36.62 37.44 37.91
C SER A 51 -35.77 36.89 39.08
N MET A 52 -36.13 35.78 39.73
CA MET A 52 -35.46 35.32 40.97
C MET A 52 -33.93 35.14 40.81
N PHE A 53 -33.46 34.66 39.67
CA PHE A 53 -32.03 34.48 39.33
C PHE A 53 -31.61 35.34 38.11
N TYR A 54 -32.25 36.49 37.90
CA TYR A 54 -32.00 37.39 36.77
C TYR A 54 -30.57 37.95 36.78
N ASN A 55 -29.78 37.69 35.74
CA ASN A 55 -28.35 37.99 35.64
C ASN A 55 -27.56 37.52 36.89
N ASN A 56 -27.88 36.34 37.41
CA ASN A 56 -27.19 35.76 38.55
C ASN A 56 -25.86 35.09 38.13
N GLY A 57 -24.81 35.28 38.94
CA GLY A 57 -23.46 34.79 38.69
C GLY A 57 -23.19 33.31 39.02
N ALA A 58 -24.17 32.57 39.55
CA ALA A 58 -23.98 31.18 39.92
C ALA A 58 -23.85 30.29 38.67
N THR A 59 -22.81 29.46 38.64
CA THR A 59 -22.53 28.54 37.52
C THR A 59 -23.31 27.22 37.62
N SER A 60 -23.96 26.99 38.76
CA SER A 60 -24.89 25.91 39.04
C SER A 60 -25.89 26.40 40.10
N LEU A 61 -27.13 25.91 40.02
CA LEU A 61 -28.18 26.15 41.01
C LEU A 61 -28.79 24.78 41.37
N ASP A 62 -28.74 24.40 42.64
CA ASP A 62 -29.56 23.30 43.15
C ASP A 62 -30.96 23.85 43.42
N LEU A 63 -31.94 23.31 42.71
CA LEU A 63 -33.35 23.69 42.79
C LEU A 63 -34.23 22.51 43.26
N SER A 64 -33.62 21.41 43.69
CA SER A 64 -34.33 20.16 44.05
C SER A 64 -35.26 20.29 45.27
N SER A 65 -35.04 21.29 46.11
CA SER A 65 -35.91 21.66 47.24
C SER A 65 -37.16 22.44 46.84
N PHE A 66 -37.25 22.95 45.60
CA PHE A 66 -38.31 23.88 45.22
C PHE A 66 -39.63 23.14 44.92
N ASP A 67 -40.64 23.41 45.75
CA ASP A 67 -42.05 23.24 45.39
C ASP A 67 -42.50 24.48 44.60
N THR A 68 -42.92 24.30 43.35
CA THR A 68 -43.45 25.37 42.50
C THR A 68 -44.95 25.26 42.24
N SER A 69 -45.66 24.33 42.88
CA SER A 69 -47.08 24.04 42.61
C SER A 69 -48.01 25.25 42.75
N ASN A 70 -47.69 26.18 43.66
CA ASN A 70 -48.44 27.42 43.88
C ASN A 70 -47.93 28.64 43.04
N VAL A 71 -46.89 28.47 42.22
CA VAL A 71 -46.26 29.58 41.48
C VAL A 71 -47.10 29.98 40.27
N MET A 72 -47.52 31.24 40.22
CA MET A 72 -48.28 31.83 39.12
C MET A 72 -47.39 32.60 38.11
N THR A 73 -46.20 33.04 38.50
CA THR A 73 -45.31 33.84 37.63
C THR A 73 -43.83 33.47 37.75
N MET A 74 -43.23 33.05 36.64
CA MET A 74 -41.81 32.71 36.47
C MET A 74 -41.09 33.60 35.42
N GLY A 75 -41.73 34.70 35.01
CA GLY A 75 -41.18 35.63 34.00
C GLY A 75 -39.74 36.05 34.31
N SER A 76 -38.84 35.83 33.34
CA SER A 76 -37.41 36.17 33.40
C SER A 76 -36.62 35.56 34.57
N MET A 77 -37.12 34.47 35.18
CA MET A 77 -36.52 33.82 36.35
C MET A 77 -35.04 33.45 36.16
N PHE A 78 -34.63 32.96 34.98
CA PHE A 78 -33.25 32.61 34.62
C PHE A 78 -32.70 33.46 33.47
N TYR A 79 -33.24 34.66 33.25
CA TYR A 79 -32.71 35.61 32.27
C TYR A 79 -31.22 35.84 32.56
N GLY A 80 -30.35 35.65 31.57
CA GLY A 80 -28.91 35.92 31.69
C GLY A 80 -28.20 35.12 32.78
N SER A 81 -28.76 33.99 33.21
CA SER A 81 -28.13 33.12 34.21
C SER A 81 -26.81 32.53 33.68
N ALA A 82 -25.78 32.54 34.53
CA ALA A 82 -24.48 31.93 34.26
C ALA A 82 -24.46 30.39 34.40
N ALA A 83 -25.58 29.78 34.80
CA ALA A 83 -25.70 28.34 34.97
C ALA A 83 -25.75 27.59 33.63
N THR A 84 -24.72 26.79 33.35
CA THR A 84 -24.59 26.00 32.10
C THR A 84 -25.49 24.76 32.07
N SER A 85 -26.03 24.38 33.23
CA SER A 85 -27.07 23.38 33.42
C SER A 85 -28.09 23.92 34.43
N LEU A 86 -29.37 23.69 34.15
CA LEU A 86 -30.50 24.06 35.01
C LEU A 86 -31.41 22.83 35.09
N ASP A 87 -31.42 22.15 36.23
CA ASP A 87 -32.43 21.14 36.52
C ASP A 87 -33.71 21.86 36.94
N VAL A 88 -34.78 21.67 36.16
CA VAL A 88 -36.14 22.16 36.42
C VAL A 88 -37.15 21.01 36.33
N SER A 89 -36.67 19.76 36.44
CA SER A 89 -37.52 18.56 36.31
C SER A 89 -38.57 18.44 37.43
N ASN A 90 -38.33 19.05 38.59
CA ASN A 90 -39.28 19.14 39.70
C ASN A 90 -40.31 20.28 39.56
N PHE A 91 -40.22 21.14 38.55
CA PHE A 91 -41.11 22.31 38.44
C PHE A 91 -42.50 21.90 37.93
N ASP A 92 -43.50 21.92 38.80
CA ASP A 92 -44.90 22.04 38.39
C ASP A 92 -45.15 23.47 37.90
N THR A 93 -45.52 23.61 36.62
CA THR A 93 -45.86 24.89 36.00
C THR A 93 -47.35 25.03 35.67
N SER A 94 -48.20 24.11 36.14
CA SER A 94 -49.63 24.03 35.77
C SER A 94 -50.45 25.29 36.12
N ASN A 95 -50.03 26.03 37.15
CA ASN A 95 -50.62 27.31 37.57
C ASN A 95 -49.90 28.56 36.99
N VAL A 96 -48.82 28.39 36.22
CA VAL A 96 -48.01 29.51 35.72
C VAL A 96 -48.70 30.20 34.54
N THR A 97 -48.93 31.50 34.69
CA THR A 97 -49.52 32.37 33.64
C THR A 97 -48.48 33.15 32.84
N ASN A 98 -47.30 33.39 33.41
CA ASN A 98 -46.26 34.23 32.81
C ASN A 98 -44.87 33.58 32.87
N MET A 99 -44.33 33.30 31.68
CA MET A 99 -42.97 32.78 31.41
C MET A 99 -42.14 33.75 30.54
N HIS A 100 -42.53 35.04 30.45
CA HIS A 100 -41.87 36.05 29.61
C HIS A 100 -40.35 36.09 29.82
N GLY A 101 -39.57 35.80 28.78
CA GLY A 101 -38.11 35.83 28.85
C GLY A 101 -37.46 34.85 29.84
N MET A 102 -38.15 33.79 30.29
CA MET A 102 -37.70 32.92 31.40
C MET A 102 -36.25 32.42 31.29
N PHE A 103 -35.79 32.05 30.10
CA PHE A 103 -34.42 31.58 29.81
C PHE A 103 -33.67 32.52 28.83
N ARG A 104 -34.12 33.77 28.69
CA ARG A 104 -33.56 34.76 27.76
C ARG A 104 -32.09 35.04 28.06
N TYR A 105 -31.20 34.93 27.08
CA TYR A 105 -29.74 35.00 27.24
C TYR A 105 -29.13 34.00 28.26
N SER A 106 -29.84 32.92 28.62
CA SER A 106 -29.28 31.87 29.49
C SER A 106 -28.08 31.19 28.82
N THR A 107 -27.12 30.77 29.65
CA THR A 107 -25.94 30.00 29.22
C THR A 107 -26.18 28.48 29.17
N ALA A 108 -27.37 28.01 29.58
CA ALA A 108 -27.72 26.60 29.59
C ALA A 108 -27.55 25.94 28.21
N THR A 109 -26.80 24.84 28.16
CA THR A 109 -26.56 24.08 26.91
C THR A 109 -27.69 23.09 26.59
N SER A 110 -28.41 22.67 27.61
CA SER A 110 -29.60 21.82 27.54
C SER A 110 -30.66 22.31 28.52
N LEU A 111 -31.94 22.13 28.17
CA LEU A 111 -33.09 22.38 29.04
C LEU A 111 -34.08 21.22 28.90
N ASP A 112 -34.44 20.58 30.01
CA ASP A 112 -35.53 19.60 30.02
C ASP A 112 -36.82 20.25 30.51
N LEU A 113 -37.77 20.46 29.60
CA LEU A 113 -39.10 21.02 29.84
C LEU A 113 -40.19 19.96 29.60
N SER A 114 -39.87 18.67 29.78
CA SER A 114 -40.83 17.56 29.64
C SER A 114 -42.02 17.64 30.60
N ASN A 115 -41.80 18.17 31.80
CA ASN A 115 -42.83 18.36 32.82
C ASN A 115 -43.55 19.73 32.74
N PHE A 116 -43.12 20.65 31.85
CA PHE A 116 -43.72 21.98 31.75
C PHE A 116 -45.10 21.91 31.09
N ASN A 117 -46.13 22.14 31.90
CA ASN A 117 -47.49 22.41 31.46
C ASN A 117 -47.65 23.90 31.18
N THR A 118 -47.96 24.28 29.95
CA THR A 118 -48.13 25.69 29.56
C THR A 118 -49.59 26.07 29.27
N SER A 119 -50.56 25.24 29.66
CA SER A 119 -51.99 25.43 29.34
C SER A 119 -52.63 26.70 29.93
N GLN A 120 -52.05 27.28 30.99
CA GLN A 120 -52.47 28.56 31.59
C GLN A 120 -51.58 29.75 31.16
N VAL A 121 -50.52 29.54 30.37
CA VAL A 121 -49.55 30.58 30.03
C VAL A 121 -50.12 31.57 29.02
N THR A 122 -50.37 32.80 29.46
CA THR A 122 -50.81 33.91 28.62
C THR A 122 -49.65 34.71 28.03
N THR A 123 -48.43 34.52 28.53
CA THR A 123 -47.26 35.36 28.18
C THR A 123 -45.97 34.52 28.18
N MET A 124 -45.33 34.41 27.02
CA MET A 124 -44.14 33.56 26.75
C MET A 124 -43.10 34.27 25.86
N GLU A 125 -43.32 35.54 25.54
CA GLU A 125 -42.51 36.29 24.61
C GLU A 125 -41.06 36.37 25.10
N TYR A 126 -40.12 36.22 24.16
CA TYR A 126 -38.68 36.15 24.37
C TYR A 126 -38.16 35.03 25.28
N MET A 127 -38.98 34.01 25.63
CA MET A 127 -38.61 32.93 26.56
C MET A 127 -37.20 32.34 26.35
N PHE A 128 -36.77 32.14 25.10
CA PHE A 128 -35.45 31.60 24.73
C PHE A 128 -34.56 32.58 23.97
N SER A 129 -34.97 33.85 23.87
CA SER A 129 -34.31 34.85 23.03
C SER A 129 -32.83 35.00 23.39
N GLY A 130 -31.93 34.79 22.43
CA GLY A 130 -30.50 34.92 22.64
C GLY A 130 -29.86 33.85 23.55
N ALA A 131 -30.55 32.75 23.87
CA ALA A 131 -29.94 31.58 24.53
C ALA A 131 -29.05 30.79 23.55
N GLN A 132 -27.95 31.40 23.09
CA GLN A 132 -27.14 30.92 21.96
C GLN A 132 -26.39 29.60 22.19
N GLN A 133 -26.28 29.15 23.44
CA GLN A 133 -25.61 27.88 23.78
C GLN A 133 -26.56 26.67 23.80
N LEU A 134 -27.89 26.91 23.72
CA LEU A 134 -28.93 25.88 23.83
C LEU A 134 -28.92 24.96 22.60
N GLN A 135 -28.30 23.80 22.75
CA GLN A 135 -28.10 22.77 21.74
C GLN A 135 -29.12 21.63 21.83
N SER A 136 -29.76 21.46 22.99
CA SER A 136 -30.77 20.43 23.25
C SER A 136 -31.94 20.99 24.06
N ILE A 137 -33.17 20.64 23.70
CA ILE A 137 -34.38 21.00 24.45
C ILE A 137 -35.37 19.83 24.44
N THR A 138 -35.71 19.29 25.61
CA THR A 138 -36.80 18.32 25.75
C THR A 138 -38.11 19.05 25.96
N LEU A 139 -39.15 18.70 25.21
CA LEU A 139 -40.46 19.34 25.29
C LEU A 139 -41.55 18.32 25.62
N GLY A 140 -42.42 18.68 26.57
CA GLY A 140 -43.47 17.81 27.10
C GLY A 140 -44.76 17.75 26.28
N SER A 141 -45.58 16.74 26.53
CA SER A 141 -46.91 16.60 25.90
C SER A 141 -47.92 17.65 26.38
N GLN A 142 -47.65 18.32 27.51
CA GLN A 142 -48.39 19.48 28.04
C GLN A 142 -47.75 20.84 27.71
N PHE A 143 -46.58 20.86 27.08
CA PHE A 143 -45.94 22.09 26.61
C PHE A 143 -46.58 22.56 25.29
N ARG A 144 -46.76 23.86 25.10
CA ARG A 144 -47.14 24.53 23.85
C ARG A 144 -46.46 25.89 23.79
N PHE A 145 -45.89 26.25 22.64
CA PHE A 145 -45.50 27.64 22.39
C PHE A 145 -46.76 28.49 22.17
N THR A 146 -46.90 29.62 22.87
CA THR A 146 -48.05 30.53 22.65
C THR A 146 -47.94 31.29 21.33
N SER A 147 -46.72 31.49 20.84
CA SER A 147 -46.40 32.02 19.50
C SER A 147 -44.92 31.82 19.19
N THR A 148 -44.52 32.05 17.93
CA THR A 148 -43.11 32.10 17.52
C THR A 148 -42.29 33.22 18.18
N ASN A 149 -42.96 34.18 18.85
CA ASN A 149 -42.29 35.22 19.64
C ASN A 149 -41.64 34.69 20.93
N ALA A 150 -41.68 33.38 21.22
CA ALA A 150 -40.81 32.76 22.23
C ALA A 150 -39.32 32.84 21.85
N TYR A 151 -39.01 33.00 20.55
CA TYR A 151 -37.66 33.16 19.99
C TYR A 151 -36.66 32.05 20.41
N LEU A 152 -37.05 30.78 20.22
CA LEU A 152 -36.11 29.65 20.24
C LEU A 152 -34.94 29.93 19.29
N THR A 153 -33.70 29.65 19.73
CA THR A 153 -32.51 29.96 18.93
C THR A 153 -32.46 29.11 17.66
N SER A 154 -32.04 29.71 16.54
CA SER A 154 -31.65 28.95 15.35
C SER A 154 -30.43 28.08 15.68
N ALA A 155 -30.41 26.86 15.17
CA ALA A 155 -29.18 26.08 15.09
C ALA A 155 -28.22 26.73 14.07
N PRO A 156 -26.89 26.66 14.28
CA PRO A 156 -25.91 27.27 13.38
C PRO A 156 -25.59 26.34 12.20
N THR A 157 -25.37 26.90 11.02
CA THR A 157 -24.79 26.16 9.88
C THR A 157 -23.27 26.12 10.03
N THR A 158 -22.70 24.93 10.21
CA THR A 158 -21.26 24.68 10.38
C THR A 158 -20.89 23.32 9.76
N THR A 159 -19.62 22.95 9.74
CA THR A 159 -19.21 21.58 9.36
C THR A 159 -19.80 20.50 10.27
N LYS A 160 -20.23 20.83 11.49
CA LYS A 160 -20.84 19.90 12.45
C LYS A 160 -22.37 19.91 12.45
N TYR A 161 -23.03 20.96 11.97
CA TYR A 161 -24.47 21.17 12.14
C TYR A 161 -25.10 21.80 10.90
N THR A 162 -26.28 21.33 10.49
CA THR A 162 -26.92 21.74 9.23
C THR A 162 -27.60 23.12 9.28
N GLY A 163 -27.76 23.69 10.48
CA GLY A 163 -28.57 24.89 10.71
C GLY A 163 -30.06 24.61 11.01
N LYS A 164 -30.43 23.34 11.24
CA LYS A 164 -31.78 22.92 11.62
C LYS A 164 -31.82 22.28 13.02
N TRP A 165 -33.02 22.18 13.59
CA TRP A 165 -33.34 21.31 14.71
C TRP A 165 -33.90 19.97 14.18
N GLN A 166 -33.60 18.88 14.87
CA GLN A 166 -34.16 17.54 14.62
C GLN A 166 -34.56 16.88 15.95
N ASN A 167 -35.64 16.09 15.98
CA ASN A 167 -36.02 15.32 17.16
C ASN A 167 -35.20 14.01 17.28
N VAL A 168 -34.87 13.59 18.50
CA VAL A 168 -33.98 12.46 18.75
C VAL A 168 -34.69 11.14 18.49
N SER A 169 -35.90 10.96 19.03
CA SER A 169 -36.71 9.74 18.91
C SER A 169 -35.88 8.48 19.29
N SER A 170 -35.91 7.42 18.48
CA SER A 170 -35.11 6.19 18.66
C SER A 170 -33.60 6.32 18.31
N GLY A 171 -33.09 7.54 18.21
CA GLY A 171 -31.69 7.87 17.95
C GLY A 171 -30.88 8.16 19.22
N THR A 172 -29.82 8.93 19.04
CA THR A 172 -29.06 9.60 20.11
C THR A 172 -28.90 11.09 19.77
N VAL A 173 -28.34 11.89 20.67
CA VAL A 173 -28.04 13.31 20.41
C VAL A 173 -27.16 13.49 19.17
N ASP A 174 -26.11 12.67 19.02
CA ASP A 174 -25.16 12.74 17.90
C ASP A 174 -25.67 12.05 16.62
N LYS A 175 -26.66 11.16 16.73
CA LYS A 175 -27.27 10.42 15.60
C LYS A 175 -28.80 10.32 15.81
N PRO A 176 -29.54 11.45 15.70
CA PRO A 176 -30.99 11.49 15.88
C PRO A 176 -31.71 10.73 14.77
N LYS A 177 -32.89 10.19 15.06
CA LYS A 177 -33.71 9.41 14.09
C LYS A 177 -35.14 9.92 13.96
N GLY A 178 -35.47 11.04 14.60
CA GLY A 178 -36.77 11.66 14.48
C GLY A 178 -36.99 12.27 13.10
N SER A 179 -38.25 12.30 12.67
CA SER A 179 -38.69 12.74 11.35
C SER A 179 -38.94 14.24 11.22
N PHE A 180 -39.00 15.00 12.34
CA PHE A 180 -39.02 16.45 12.28
C PHE A 180 -37.59 16.95 12.00
N ILE A 181 -37.42 17.70 10.89
CA ILE A 181 -36.17 18.38 10.53
C ILE A 181 -36.55 19.79 10.04
N GLY A 182 -36.31 20.83 10.84
CA GLY A 182 -36.80 22.17 10.55
C GLY A 182 -36.08 23.30 11.30
N THR A 183 -36.36 24.54 10.94
CA THR A 183 -35.87 25.73 11.66
C THR A 183 -36.53 25.87 13.03
N ALA A 184 -35.95 26.70 13.90
CA ALA A 184 -36.55 27.01 15.20
C ALA A 184 -37.96 27.63 15.08
N THR A 185 -38.21 28.41 14.03
CA THR A 185 -39.52 29.00 13.73
C THR A 185 -40.55 27.93 13.34
N GLU A 186 -40.16 26.95 12.51
CA GLU A 186 -41.01 25.83 12.11
C GLU A 186 -41.29 24.90 13.29
N LEU A 187 -40.31 24.66 14.18
CA LEU A 187 -40.54 23.92 15.41
C LEU A 187 -41.56 24.65 16.29
N MET A 188 -41.36 25.94 16.57
CA MET A 188 -42.28 26.74 17.39
C MET A 188 -43.70 26.86 16.80
N SER A 189 -43.86 26.82 15.47
CA SER A 189 -45.17 26.97 14.82
C SER A 189 -45.91 25.65 14.57
N THR A 190 -45.21 24.51 14.57
CA THR A 190 -45.82 23.18 14.34
C THR A 190 -45.93 22.31 15.58
N TYR A 191 -45.18 22.59 16.65
CA TYR A 191 -45.14 21.76 17.87
C TYR A 191 -46.52 21.58 18.52
N ASP A 192 -47.13 20.42 18.29
CA ASP A 192 -48.47 20.09 18.75
C ASP A 192 -48.52 19.57 20.20
N GLY A 193 -47.36 19.27 20.79
CA GLY A 193 -47.14 18.54 22.05
C GLY A 193 -47.63 17.08 22.05
N SER A 194 -48.82 16.80 21.53
CA SER A 194 -49.47 15.48 21.60
C SER A 194 -48.78 14.37 20.79
N THR A 195 -48.15 14.72 19.67
CA THR A 195 -47.41 13.79 18.79
C THR A 195 -45.94 14.17 18.65
N MET A 196 -45.57 15.39 19.05
CA MET A 196 -44.22 15.96 18.90
C MET A 196 -43.37 15.99 20.18
N ALA A 197 -43.89 15.52 21.33
CA ALA A 197 -43.12 15.43 22.58
C ALA A 197 -41.90 14.50 22.46
N ASP A 198 -40.71 15.09 22.52
CA ASP A 198 -39.40 14.45 22.30
C ASP A 198 -38.28 15.39 22.79
N THR A 199 -37.04 14.92 22.79
CA THR A 199 -35.86 15.78 22.83
C THR A 199 -35.53 16.28 21.44
N TYR A 200 -35.33 17.59 21.29
CA TYR A 200 -34.88 18.23 20.06
C TYR A 200 -33.42 18.66 20.21
N VAL A 201 -32.62 18.43 19.17
CA VAL A 201 -31.19 18.78 19.11
C VAL A 201 -30.88 19.57 17.85
N TRP A 202 -29.79 20.34 17.84
CA TRP A 202 -29.22 20.85 16.59
C TRP A 202 -28.86 19.65 15.70
N GLN A 203 -29.40 19.61 14.48
CA GLN A 203 -29.20 18.50 13.56
C GLN A 203 -27.71 18.36 13.22
N PRO A 204 -27.06 17.24 13.58
CA PRO A 204 -25.68 17.00 13.21
C PRO A 204 -25.56 16.81 11.70
N SER A 205 -24.49 17.33 11.12
CA SER A 205 -24.08 17.02 9.75
C SER A 205 -23.36 15.68 9.76
N LEU A 206 -23.88 14.70 9.01
CA LEU A 206 -23.28 13.35 8.91
C LEU A 206 -22.30 13.21 7.73
N LEU A 207 -21.81 14.34 7.19
CA LEU A 207 -20.82 14.38 6.12
C LEU A 207 -19.54 13.62 6.51
N GLU A 208 -19.21 12.59 5.73
CA GLU A 208 -17.93 11.87 5.82
C GLU A 208 -17.33 11.71 4.41
N VAL A 209 -16.00 11.80 4.30
CA VAL A 209 -15.24 11.38 3.12
C VAL A 209 -14.05 10.59 3.64
N ASN A 210 -14.12 9.26 3.56
CA ASN A 210 -13.11 8.36 4.07
C ASN A 210 -12.23 7.89 2.91
N VAL A 211 -10.92 8.03 3.08
CA VAL A 211 -9.90 7.70 2.08
C VAL A 211 -8.84 6.77 2.69
N GLN A 212 -8.06 6.12 1.84
CA GLN A 212 -6.91 5.31 2.21
C GLN A 212 -5.68 5.72 1.40
N ASP A 213 -4.49 5.48 1.94
CA ASP A 213 -3.23 5.66 1.22
C ASP A 213 -2.99 4.52 0.21
N SER A 214 -2.21 4.78 -0.84
CA SER A 214 -1.78 3.75 -1.82
C SER A 214 -0.27 3.69 -1.98
N VAL A 215 0.21 2.50 -2.35
CA VAL A 215 1.59 2.23 -2.72
C VAL A 215 1.60 1.63 -4.12
N LEU A 216 2.37 2.23 -5.02
CA LEU A 216 2.48 1.89 -6.44
C LEU A 216 3.96 1.72 -6.82
N MET A 217 4.27 1.00 -7.88
CA MET A 217 5.61 0.97 -8.47
C MET A 217 5.72 1.96 -9.64
N VAL A 218 6.93 2.41 -9.98
CA VAL A 218 7.17 3.22 -11.19
C VAL A 218 6.68 2.47 -12.44
N GLY A 219 5.82 3.12 -13.21
CA GLY A 219 5.15 2.57 -14.39
C GLY A 219 3.75 2.00 -14.14
N ASP A 220 3.29 1.87 -12.88
CA ASP A 220 1.93 1.45 -12.58
C ASP A 220 0.89 2.51 -13.02
N THR A 221 -0.34 2.06 -13.24
CA THR A 221 -1.48 2.95 -13.50
C THR A 221 -2.20 3.26 -12.20
N TRP A 222 -2.26 4.53 -11.81
CA TRP A 222 -3.07 4.99 -10.68
C TRP A 222 -4.52 5.29 -11.10
N ASN A 223 -5.48 4.86 -10.30
CA ASN A 223 -6.89 5.22 -10.43
C ASN A 223 -7.38 5.86 -9.12
N PRO A 224 -7.91 7.10 -9.13
CA PRO A 224 -8.35 7.77 -7.91
C PRO A 224 -9.41 7.02 -7.10
N ALA A 225 -10.23 6.18 -7.74
CA ALA A 225 -11.25 5.41 -7.03
C ALA A 225 -10.65 4.37 -6.07
N ASP A 226 -9.42 3.90 -6.32
CA ASP A 226 -8.75 2.89 -5.49
C ASP A 226 -8.35 3.44 -4.10
N ASN A 227 -8.31 4.77 -3.96
CA ASN A 227 -8.00 5.49 -2.72
C ASN A 227 -9.26 5.98 -1.97
N PHE A 228 -10.46 5.86 -2.55
CA PHE A 228 -11.72 6.23 -1.91
C PHE A 228 -12.36 5.03 -1.22
N VAL A 229 -12.66 5.16 0.08
CA VAL A 229 -13.22 4.07 0.91
C VAL A 229 -14.73 4.19 1.04
N SER A 230 -15.23 5.39 1.36
CA SER A 230 -16.67 5.68 1.46
C SER A 230 -16.92 7.18 1.56
N GLY A 231 -18.11 7.64 1.17
CA GLY A 231 -18.61 8.97 1.55
C GLY A 231 -20.01 8.89 2.12
N LEU A 232 -20.37 9.85 2.98
CA LEU A 232 -21.71 10.08 3.49
C LEU A 232 -22.13 11.52 3.26
N ASP A 233 -23.41 11.74 3.00
CA ASP A 233 -23.97 13.08 2.83
C ASP A 233 -24.38 13.73 4.17
N SER A 234 -24.95 14.94 4.12
CA SER A 234 -25.34 15.66 5.34
C SER A 234 -26.44 15.00 6.19
N VAL A 235 -27.22 14.06 5.63
CA VAL A 235 -28.23 13.28 6.35
C VAL A 235 -27.80 11.82 6.61
N GLY A 236 -26.63 11.42 6.12
CA GLY A 236 -26.01 10.11 6.35
C GLY A 236 -26.28 9.07 5.26
N ASP A 237 -26.78 9.49 4.09
CA ASP A 237 -26.94 8.60 2.94
C ASP A 237 -25.59 8.38 2.21
N PRO A 238 -25.31 7.18 1.66
CA PRO A 238 -24.04 6.90 0.99
C PRO A 238 -23.81 7.72 -0.29
N VAL A 239 -22.62 8.30 -0.40
CA VAL A 239 -22.17 9.09 -1.55
C VAL A 239 -21.35 8.21 -2.50
N ASP A 240 -21.80 8.13 -3.76
CA ASP A 240 -21.07 7.45 -4.83
C ASP A 240 -19.80 8.21 -5.23
N PHE A 241 -18.75 7.48 -5.62
CA PHE A 241 -17.46 8.05 -6.00
C PHE A 241 -17.56 9.11 -7.12
N ASN A 242 -18.50 8.97 -8.06
CA ASN A 242 -18.67 9.93 -9.16
C ASN A 242 -19.18 11.31 -8.70
N ALA A 243 -19.61 11.45 -7.44
CA ALA A 243 -19.97 12.74 -6.83
C ALA A 243 -18.81 13.38 -6.04
N ILE A 244 -17.69 12.66 -5.83
CA ILE A 244 -16.52 13.15 -5.10
C ILE A 244 -15.65 14.02 -6.02
N THR A 245 -15.32 15.23 -5.57
CA THR A 245 -14.37 16.09 -6.27
C THR A 245 -12.95 15.68 -5.87
N VAL A 246 -12.21 15.06 -6.79
CA VAL A 246 -10.80 14.71 -6.60
C VAL A 246 -9.91 15.82 -7.15
N THR A 247 -8.95 16.29 -6.35
CA THR A 247 -7.96 17.30 -6.74
C THR A 247 -6.54 16.86 -6.36
N GLY A 248 -5.67 16.79 -7.36
CA GLY A 248 -4.30 16.28 -7.23
C GLY A 248 -3.92 15.46 -8.47
N SER A 249 -2.66 15.02 -8.54
CA SER A 249 -2.16 14.17 -9.62
C SER A 249 -0.95 13.36 -9.16
N VAL A 250 -0.98 12.05 -9.43
CA VAL A 250 0.14 11.13 -9.19
C VAL A 250 0.96 11.01 -10.47
N ASP A 251 2.26 11.28 -10.39
CA ASP A 251 3.20 11.01 -11.49
C ASP A 251 3.85 9.64 -11.24
N THR A 252 3.33 8.60 -11.88
CA THR A 252 3.88 7.24 -11.73
C THR A 252 5.14 7.00 -12.57
N THR A 253 5.70 8.00 -13.25
CA THR A 253 6.92 7.84 -14.05
C THR A 253 8.22 7.89 -13.24
N GLN A 254 8.18 8.40 -12.00
CA GLN A 254 9.32 8.59 -11.11
C GLN A 254 8.93 8.25 -9.66
N PRO A 255 9.88 7.85 -8.78
CA PRO A 255 9.58 7.65 -7.36
C PRO A 255 9.18 8.97 -6.68
N GLY A 256 8.20 8.94 -5.78
CA GLY A 256 7.65 10.15 -5.18
C GLY A 256 6.53 9.92 -4.17
N VAL A 257 6.15 10.98 -3.46
CA VAL A 257 4.99 11.01 -2.56
C VAL A 257 4.03 12.08 -3.07
N HIS A 258 2.79 11.69 -3.34
CA HIS A 258 1.76 12.55 -3.92
C HIS A 258 0.58 12.64 -2.94
N SER A 259 0.18 13.86 -2.61
CA SER A 259 -1.05 14.12 -1.88
C SER A 259 -2.20 14.33 -2.86
N VAL A 260 -3.33 13.67 -2.62
CA VAL A 260 -4.55 13.79 -3.44
C VAL A 260 -5.73 14.05 -2.52
N ASP A 261 -6.43 15.15 -2.74
CA ASP A 261 -7.57 15.57 -1.93
C ASP A 261 -8.89 15.07 -2.52
N TYR A 262 -9.74 14.51 -1.65
CA TYR A 262 -11.08 14.01 -1.95
C TYR A 262 -12.07 14.90 -1.20
N SER A 263 -12.93 15.61 -1.93
CA SER A 263 -13.82 16.62 -1.36
C SER A 263 -15.29 16.39 -1.71
N TYR A 264 -16.15 16.53 -0.71
CA TYR A 264 -17.61 16.48 -0.85
C TYR A 264 -18.29 17.32 0.24
N GLY A 265 -19.42 17.96 -0.07
CA GLY A 265 -20.23 18.70 0.91
C GLY A 265 -19.55 19.87 1.65
N GLY A 266 -18.33 20.25 1.28
CA GLY A 266 -17.52 21.24 1.99
C GLY A 266 -16.53 20.66 3.02
N ILE A 267 -16.38 19.33 3.08
CA ILE A 267 -15.26 18.66 3.75
C ILE A 267 -14.28 18.07 2.73
N THR A 268 -13.03 17.89 3.15
CA THR A 268 -11.92 17.37 2.35
C THR A 268 -11.11 16.38 3.17
N SER A 269 -10.69 15.27 2.56
CA SER A 269 -9.75 14.31 3.14
C SER A 269 -8.65 13.96 2.13
N THR A 270 -7.41 13.92 2.60
CA THR A 270 -6.22 13.74 1.76
C THR A 270 -5.74 12.29 1.82
N ALA A 271 -5.55 11.65 0.66
CA ALA A 271 -4.84 10.38 0.52
C ALA A 271 -3.38 10.62 0.15
N THR A 272 -2.48 9.77 0.66
CA THR A 272 -1.06 9.75 0.31
C THR A 272 -0.80 8.59 -0.66
N ILE A 273 -0.35 8.90 -1.87
CA ILE A 273 0.00 7.91 -2.88
C ILE A 273 1.53 7.93 -3.02
N THR A 274 2.17 6.83 -2.66
CA THR A 274 3.64 6.67 -2.74
C THR A 274 3.99 5.84 -3.96
N VAL A 275 4.76 6.41 -4.88
CA VAL A 275 5.33 5.72 -6.05
C VAL A 275 6.74 5.25 -5.70
N LEU A 276 6.97 3.94 -5.83
CA LEU A 276 8.18 3.24 -5.42
C LEU A 276 9.06 2.93 -6.63
N GLU A 277 10.38 3.07 -6.47
CA GLU A 277 11.34 2.70 -7.50
C GLU A 277 11.31 1.20 -7.84
N THR A 278 11.11 0.87 -9.12
CA THR A 278 11.18 -0.49 -9.63
C THR A 278 12.61 -0.99 -9.59
N MET A 279 12.88 -2.03 -8.78
CA MET A 279 14.21 -2.65 -8.74
C MET A 279 14.58 -3.15 -10.15
N PRO A 280 15.71 -2.69 -10.74
CA PRO A 280 16.11 -3.12 -12.07
C PRO A 280 16.46 -4.61 -12.05
N ALA A 281 16.10 -5.30 -13.14
CA ALA A 281 16.22 -6.75 -13.24
C ALA A 281 17.67 -7.15 -13.58
N SER A 282 18.57 -7.12 -12.59
CA SER A 282 19.91 -7.69 -12.73
C SER A 282 19.86 -9.22 -12.69
N TRP A 283 20.56 -9.91 -13.59
CA TRP A 283 20.58 -11.38 -13.69
C TRP A 283 22.00 -11.97 -13.72
N VAL A 284 22.15 -13.17 -13.17
CA VAL A 284 23.34 -14.01 -13.32
C VAL A 284 22.94 -15.29 -14.05
N ASN A 285 23.55 -15.55 -15.21
CA ASN A 285 23.20 -16.65 -16.11
C ASN A 285 24.31 -17.70 -16.18
N PHE A 286 23.91 -18.96 -16.39
CA PHE A 286 24.81 -20.08 -16.58
C PHE A 286 24.44 -20.86 -17.84
N PHE A 287 25.38 -21.02 -18.77
CA PHE A 287 25.15 -21.61 -20.09
C PHE A 287 25.95 -22.89 -20.33
N VAL A 288 25.28 -23.94 -20.83
CA VAL A 288 25.91 -25.19 -21.29
C VAL A 288 25.58 -25.36 -22.77
N ASP A 289 26.61 -25.44 -23.62
CA ASP A 289 26.48 -25.58 -25.09
C ASP A 289 25.44 -24.60 -25.71
N GLY A 290 25.44 -23.35 -25.23
CA GLY A 290 24.54 -22.28 -25.68
C GLY A 290 23.15 -22.24 -25.04
N THR A 291 22.78 -23.24 -24.23
CA THR A 291 21.51 -23.26 -23.49
C THR A 291 21.68 -22.67 -22.10
N ASN A 292 20.87 -21.69 -21.71
CA ASN A 292 20.83 -21.20 -20.32
C ASN A 292 20.23 -22.31 -19.42
N VAL A 293 21.04 -22.84 -18.51
CA VAL A 293 20.65 -23.89 -17.55
C VAL A 293 20.27 -23.33 -16.18
N ARG A 294 20.59 -22.06 -15.89
CA ARG A 294 20.22 -21.40 -14.63
C ARG A 294 20.34 -19.88 -14.76
N ALA A 295 19.25 -19.16 -14.52
CA ALA A 295 19.24 -17.73 -14.29
C ALA A 295 19.00 -17.44 -12.80
N ILE A 296 19.66 -16.43 -12.25
CA ILE A 296 19.52 -15.98 -10.86
C ILE A 296 19.21 -14.48 -10.85
N PRO A 297 18.05 -14.03 -10.33
CA PRO A 297 17.77 -12.60 -10.22
C PRO A 297 18.56 -11.98 -9.06
N GLY A 298 19.03 -10.74 -9.20
CA GLY A 298 19.78 -10.00 -8.19
C GLY A 298 19.02 -9.77 -6.88
N SER A 299 17.68 -9.83 -6.91
CA SER A 299 16.81 -9.84 -5.73
C SER A 299 16.92 -11.13 -4.90
N ALA A 300 17.43 -12.22 -5.46
CA ALA A 300 17.78 -13.44 -4.71
C ALA A 300 19.23 -13.42 -4.19
N LEU A 301 20.00 -12.37 -4.50
CA LEU A 301 21.39 -12.18 -4.06
C LEU A 301 21.52 -11.09 -2.97
N SER A 302 20.54 -10.19 -2.86
CA SER A 302 20.56 -9.01 -1.97
C SER A 302 19.37 -9.00 -1.00
N THR A 303 19.58 -8.52 0.23
CA THR A 303 18.54 -8.44 1.28
C THR A 303 18.03 -7.01 1.45
N ALA A 304 17.47 -6.45 0.38
CA ALA A 304 16.91 -5.10 0.39
C ALA A 304 15.78 -4.97 1.43
N LYS A 305 15.68 -3.80 2.06
CA LYS A 305 14.53 -3.40 2.87
C LYS A 305 13.96 -2.11 2.30
N TRP A 306 12.65 -1.95 2.29
CA TRP A 306 12.04 -0.73 1.78
C TRP A 306 12.08 0.41 2.82
N ASP A 307 12.41 1.64 2.41
CA ASP A 307 12.28 2.83 3.24
C ASP A 307 10.99 3.58 2.91
N LEU A 308 10.02 3.49 3.82
CA LEU A 308 8.76 4.24 3.71
C LEU A 308 8.95 5.76 3.92
N THR A 309 10.13 6.24 4.36
CA THR A 309 10.39 7.66 4.62
C THR A 309 11.14 8.39 3.50
N THR A 310 11.92 7.70 2.66
CA THR A 310 12.61 8.30 1.50
C THR A 310 11.97 7.95 0.15
N GLY A 311 11.03 7.00 0.09
CA GLY A 311 10.46 6.55 -1.19
C GLY A 311 11.45 5.70 -2.02
N LEU A 312 12.46 5.14 -1.37
CA LEU A 312 13.50 4.31 -1.95
C LEU A 312 13.64 2.99 -1.17
N TRP A 313 14.38 2.03 -1.73
CA TRP A 313 14.85 0.89 -0.95
C TRP A 313 15.99 1.32 -0.01
N ASP A 314 15.79 1.25 1.32
CA ASP A 314 16.86 1.44 2.31
C ASP A 314 18.01 0.46 2.02
N LYS A 315 19.15 1.01 1.58
CA LYS A 315 20.34 0.26 1.15
C LYS A 315 20.11 -0.74 0.01
N TRP A 316 19.23 -0.47 -0.96
CA TRP A 316 19.47 -1.00 -2.32
C TRP A 316 20.56 -0.17 -3.02
N ASN A 317 21.75 -0.18 -2.42
CA ASN A 317 22.99 -0.20 -3.15
C ASN A 317 23.54 -1.61 -2.90
N PRO A 318 23.17 -2.61 -3.72
CA PRO A 318 23.68 -3.98 -3.57
C PRO A 318 25.21 -4.01 -3.57
N GLY A 319 25.84 -3.08 -4.31
CA GLY A 319 27.29 -3.00 -4.44
C GLY A 319 27.83 -4.29 -5.05
N THR A 320 29.04 -4.63 -4.63
CA THR A 320 29.65 -5.94 -4.86
C THR A 320 28.99 -7.03 -4.03
N VAL A 321 28.30 -7.96 -4.69
CA VAL A 321 27.61 -9.10 -4.08
C VAL A 321 28.25 -10.42 -4.53
N LYS A 322 28.53 -11.33 -3.59
CA LYS A 322 29.00 -12.68 -3.92
C LYS A 322 27.87 -13.58 -4.38
N VAL A 323 28.13 -14.37 -5.43
CA VAL A 323 27.22 -15.45 -5.86
C VAL A 323 27.24 -16.55 -4.79
N PRO A 324 26.12 -16.83 -4.08
CA PRO A 324 26.12 -17.84 -3.04
C PRO A 324 26.30 -19.23 -3.67
N THR A 325 27.13 -20.07 -3.04
CA THR A 325 27.56 -21.35 -3.63
C THR A 325 26.41 -22.36 -3.79
N ASP A 326 25.32 -22.23 -3.04
CA ASP A 326 24.09 -23.01 -3.20
C ASP A 326 23.23 -22.58 -4.41
N LYS A 327 23.53 -21.44 -5.03
CA LYS A 327 22.87 -20.94 -6.25
C LYS A 327 23.66 -21.22 -7.53
N ILE A 328 24.91 -21.67 -7.44
CA ILE A 328 25.70 -22.11 -8.59
C ILE A 328 25.09 -23.44 -9.10
N PRO A 329 24.99 -23.68 -10.42
CA PRO A 329 24.52 -24.98 -10.92
C PRO A 329 25.51 -26.10 -10.55
N SER A 330 24.99 -27.30 -10.30
CA SER A 330 25.79 -28.52 -10.19
C SER A 330 26.63 -28.75 -11.45
N GLU A 331 27.81 -29.35 -11.31
CA GLU A 331 28.74 -29.62 -12.41
C GLU A 331 28.05 -30.29 -13.62
N PRO A 332 28.01 -29.65 -14.80
CA PRO A 332 27.31 -30.18 -15.96
C PRO A 332 28.10 -31.33 -16.59
N THR A 333 27.42 -32.46 -16.83
CA THR A 333 28.02 -33.64 -17.44
C THR A 333 27.92 -33.61 -18.97
N LYS A 334 29.05 -33.77 -19.67
CA LYS A 334 29.10 -33.92 -21.12
C LYS A 334 29.84 -35.21 -21.49
N GLN A 335 29.21 -36.09 -22.28
CA GLN A 335 29.77 -37.40 -22.62
C GLN A 335 31.11 -37.24 -23.36
N GLY A 336 32.15 -37.95 -22.91
CA GLY A 336 33.49 -37.84 -23.49
C GLY A 336 34.35 -36.69 -22.96
N TYR A 337 33.80 -35.76 -22.17
CA TYR A 337 34.52 -34.58 -21.66
C TYR A 337 34.55 -34.51 -20.12
N GLU A 338 35.51 -33.74 -19.61
CA GLU A 338 35.66 -33.32 -18.22
C GLU A 338 35.26 -31.85 -18.09
N PHE A 339 34.44 -31.52 -17.09
CA PHE A 339 34.09 -30.15 -16.75
C PHE A 339 35.25 -29.50 -16.00
N LYS A 340 35.67 -28.30 -16.41
CA LYS A 340 36.84 -27.60 -15.85
C LYS A 340 36.49 -26.36 -15.03
N GLY A 341 35.20 -26.13 -14.80
CA GLY A 341 34.67 -24.91 -14.19
C GLY A 341 33.86 -24.07 -15.17
N TRP A 342 33.32 -22.97 -14.67
CA TRP A 342 32.62 -21.96 -15.48
C TRP A 342 33.61 -20.89 -15.91
N LYS A 343 33.49 -20.42 -17.16
CA LYS A 343 34.24 -19.29 -17.70
C LYS A 343 33.35 -18.05 -17.81
N ASP A 344 33.94 -16.87 -17.69
CA ASP A 344 33.28 -15.59 -17.98
C ASP A 344 33.19 -15.32 -19.49
N THR A 345 32.73 -14.11 -19.85
CA THR A 345 32.66 -13.61 -21.24
C THR A 345 34.04 -13.34 -21.87
N THR A 346 35.12 -13.24 -21.08
CA THR A 346 36.50 -13.15 -21.59
C THR A 346 37.09 -14.53 -21.90
N GLY A 347 36.52 -15.58 -21.30
CA GLY A 347 36.94 -16.97 -21.42
C GLY A 347 37.83 -17.47 -20.28
N ALA A 348 38.06 -16.66 -19.24
CA ALA A 348 38.81 -17.07 -18.05
C ALA A 348 37.94 -17.92 -17.11
N ILE A 349 38.51 -18.95 -16.48
CA ILE A 349 37.81 -19.77 -15.48
C ILE A 349 37.61 -18.97 -14.19
N VAL A 350 36.40 -19.01 -13.65
CA VAL A 350 35.92 -18.13 -12.58
C VAL A 350 35.89 -18.86 -11.23
N ASP A 351 36.56 -18.29 -10.23
CA ASP A 351 36.45 -18.72 -8.84
C ASP A 351 35.37 -17.90 -8.12
N PHE A 352 34.19 -18.49 -7.98
CA PHE A 352 33.05 -17.87 -7.28
C PHE A 352 33.26 -17.66 -5.77
N SER A 353 34.32 -18.21 -5.15
CA SER A 353 34.63 -17.92 -3.75
C SER A 353 35.19 -16.51 -3.56
N ILE A 354 35.83 -15.95 -4.60
CA ILE A 354 36.40 -14.59 -4.63
C ILE A 354 35.67 -13.64 -5.59
N LEU A 355 34.75 -14.13 -6.42
CA LEU A 355 33.97 -13.30 -7.33
C LEU A 355 32.97 -12.39 -6.59
N ASP A 356 33.12 -11.10 -6.80
CA ASP A 356 32.26 -10.03 -6.32
C ASP A 356 31.58 -9.35 -7.53
N LEU A 357 30.24 -9.41 -7.64
CA LEU A 357 29.47 -8.84 -8.76
C LEU A 357 28.86 -7.49 -8.38
N ASP A 358 29.22 -6.41 -9.09
CA ASP A 358 28.63 -5.08 -8.87
C ASP A 358 27.29 -4.92 -9.60
N LEU A 359 26.21 -5.23 -8.89
CA LEU A 359 24.85 -5.23 -9.46
C LEU A 359 24.32 -3.82 -9.80
N ASN A 360 25.05 -2.74 -9.48
CA ASN A 360 24.72 -1.39 -9.91
C ASN A 360 25.28 -1.04 -11.30
N ASN A 361 26.41 -1.66 -11.68
CA ASN A 361 27.17 -1.30 -12.88
C ASN A 361 26.82 -2.19 -14.10
N GLN A 362 26.28 -3.38 -13.89
CA GLN A 362 25.80 -4.26 -14.95
C GLN A 362 24.52 -5.01 -14.55
N ASN A 363 23.62 -5.20 -15.53
CA ASN A 363 22.34 -5.87 -15.34
C ASN A 363 22.39 -7.37 -15.74
N GLU A 364 23.48 -7.86 -16.32
CA GLU A 364 23.55 -9.26 -16.77
C GLU A 364 24.99 -9.80 -16.70
N PHE A 365 25.15 -10.96 -16.08
CA PHE A 365 26.44 -11.60 -15.82
C PHE A 365 26.42 -13.05 -16.33
N ASP A 366 27.02 -13.29 -17.50
CA ASP A 366 26.97 -14.57 -18.18
C ASP A 366 28.20 -15.45 -17.91
N PHE A 367 27.96 -16.68 -17.47
CA PHE A 367 28.97 -17.72 -17.26
C PHE A 367 28.71 -18.95 -18.13
N TYR A 368 29.76 -19.53 -18.71
CA TYR A 368 29.67 -20.60 -19.70
C TYR A 368 30.43 -21.84 -19.22
N ALA A 369 29.94 -23.05 -19.47
CA ALA A 369 30.63 -24.27 -19.06
C ALA A 369 31.91 -24.50 -19.89
N ALA A 370 33.04 -24.77 -19.23
CA ALA A 370 34.29 -25.15 -19.87
C ALA A 370 34.50 -26.68 -19.81
N PHE A 371 34.93 -27.25 -20.94
CA PHE A 371 35.09 -28.70 -21.12
C PHE A 371 36.42 -29.05 -21.82
N GLU A 372 37.12 -30.05 -21.30
CA GLU A 372 38.29 -30.69 -21.94
C GLU A 372 37.96 -32.14 -22.30
N LYS A 373 38.64 -32.71 -23.31
CA LYS A 373 38.47 -34.13 -23.67
C LYS A 373 38.94 -35.04 -22.52
N LYS A 374 38.16 -36.07 -22.17
CA LYS A 374 38.62 -37.09 -21.21
C LYS A 374 39.59 -38.06 -21.85
N GLU A 375 40.55 -38.51 -21.05
CA GLU A 375 41.50 -39.56 -21.39
C GLU A 375 40.92 -40.94 -21.07
N TYR A 376 40.84 -41.83 -22.06
CA TYR A 376 40.37 -43.21 -21.91
C TYR A 376 41.49 -44.20 -22.22
N THR A 377 41.42 -45.40 -21.63
CA THR A 377 42.39 -46.47 -21.87
C THR A 377 41.91 -47.43 -22.95
N VAL A 378 42.73 -47.68 -23.96
CA VAL A 378 42.60 -48.84 -24.85
C VAL A 378 43.54 -49.94 -24.38
N THR A 379 43.02 -51.16 -24.33
CA THR A 379 43.79 -52.38 -24.00
C THR A 379 43.93 -53.24 -25.25
N PHE A 380 45.15 -53.57 -25.63
CA PHE A 380 45.47 -54.48 -26.71
C PHE A 380 45.69 -55.89 -26.13
N ASP A 381 44.85 -56.84 -26.50
CA ASP A 381 44.85 -58.21 -25.98
C ASP A 381 45.32 -59.21 -27.05
N ILE A 382 46.44 -59.87 -26.76
CA ILE A 382 47.09 -60.88 -27.61
C ILE A 382 47.03 -62.21 -26.87
N ASP A 383 45.94 -62.95 -27.10
CA ASP A 383 45.66 -64.25 -26.47
C ASP A 383 45.84 -64.24 -24.94
N GLY A 384 45.40 -63.16 -24.27
CA GLY A 384 45.49 -62.95 -22.83
C GLY A 384 46.68 -62.10 -22.35
N LYS A 385 47.71 -61.89 -23.18
CA LYS A 385 48.75 -60.89 -22.90
C LYS A 385 48.20 -59.50 -23.21
N LYS A 386 48.24 -58.57 -22.24
CA LYS A 386 47.67 -57.23 -22.36
C LYS A 386 48.73 -56.14 -22.36
N GLU A 387 48.57 -55.18 -23.27
CA GLU A 387 49.32 -53.93 -23.35
C GLU A 387 48.31 -52.76 -23.42
N THR A 388 48.66 -51.57 -22.97
CA THR A 388 47.70 -50.46 -22.83
C THR A 388 48.23 -49.14 -23.35
N GLN A 389 47.40 -48.41 -24.10
CA GLN A 389 47.61 -47.00 -24.44
C GLN A 389 46.51 -46.16 -23.79
N LYS A 390 46.83 -44.90 -23.48
CA LYS A 390 45.84 -43.86 -23.17
C LYS A 390 45.65 -42.92 -24.36
N VAL A 391 44.41 -42.50 -24.62
CA VAL A 391 44.02 -41.64 -25.76
C VAL A 391 42.90 -40.69 -25.31
N LEU A 392 42.91 -39.44 -25.76
CA LEU A 392 41.81 -38.50 -25.52
C LEU A 392 40.58 -38.89 -26.35
N PHE A 393 39.39 -38.56 -25.84
CA PHE A 393 38.12 -38.76 -26.54
C PHE A 393 38.15 -38.24 -27.98
N GLU A 394 37.62 -39.01 -28.94
CA GLU A 394 37.62 -38.77 -30.39
C GLU A 394 39.00 -38.72 -31.07
N ASP A 395 40.12 -38.63 -30.35
CA ASP A 395 41.45 -38.66 -30.95
C ASP A 395 41.77 -40.09 -31.46
N LEU A 396 42.58 -40.18 -32.52
CA LEU A 396 42.93 -41.47 -33.12
C LEU A 396 43.84 -42.29 -32.19
N ILE A 397 43.57 -43.59 -32.12
CA ILE A 397 44.39 -44.56 -31.40
C ILE A 397 45.65 -44.85 -32.24
N ASN A 398 46.82 -44.99 -31.62
CA ASN A 398 48.02 -45.42 -32.35
C ASN A 398 47.97 -46.94 -32.55
N GLU A 399 48.12 -47.42 -33.80
CA GLU A 399 48.17 -48.87 -34.03
C GLU A 399 49.47 -49.45 -33.42
N PRO A 400 49.38 -50.44 -32.49
CA PRO A 400 50.56 -51.06 -31.92
C PRO A 400 51.22 -52.01 -32.94
N THR A 401 52.48 -52.35 -32.71
CA THR A 401 53.23 -53.25 -33.61
C THR A 401 52.50 -54.57 -33.81
N ALA A 402 52.27 -54.94 -35.07
CA ALA A 402 51.51 -56.14 -35.44
C ALA A 402 52.08 -57.42 -34.76
N PRO A 403 51.28 -58.12 -33.94
CA PRO A 403 51.78 -59.24 -33.13
C PRO A 403 52.06 -60.46 -34.01
N LYS A 404 53.11 -61.21 -33.64
CA LYS A 404 53.54 -62.42 -34.35
C LYS A 404 53.12 -63.68 -33.57
N LYS A 405 52.55 -64.65 -34.28
CA LYS A 405 52.12 -65.95 -33.73
C LYS A 405 52.54 -67.06 -34.69
N GLU A 406 53.19 -68.10 -34.18
CA GLU A 406 53.75 -69.17 -35.03
C GLU A 406 52.67 -69.87 -35.85
N LYS A 407 52.95 -70.17 -37.12
CA LYS A 407 52.01 -70.75 -38.11
C LYS A 407 50.69 -69.98 -38.29
N HIS A 408 50.61 -68.69 -37.93
CA HIS A 408 49.42 -67.87 -38.11
C HIS A 408 49.74 -66.52 -38.78
N LYS A 409 48.83 -66.05 -39.63
CA LYS A 409 48.78 -64.68 -40.16
C LYS A 409 47.99 -63.79 -39.19
N PHE A 410 48.43 -62.55 -38.97
CA PHE A 410 47.66 -61.52 -38.27
C PHE A 410 46.69 -60.81 -39.23
N ASP A 411 45.42 -60.68 -38.84
CA ASP A 411 44.35 -60.10 -39.68
C ASP A 411 43.92 -58.69 -39.24
N GLY A 412 44.34 -58.27 -38.04
CA GLY A 412 44.05 -56.95 -37.46
C GLY A 412 43.45 -57.03 -36.05
N TRP A 413 43.31 -55.85 -35.45
CA TRP A 413 42.68 -55.63 -34.15
C TRP A 413 41.15 -55.61 -34.26
N HIS A 414 40.43 -56.25 -33.34
CA HIS A 414 38.97 -56.40 -33.38
C HIS A 414 38.32 -56.18 -32.01
N ILE A 415 37.11 -55.61 -31.96
CA ILE A 415 36.47 -55.18 -30.70
C ILE A 415 35.90 -56.36 -29.88
N SER A 416 35.46 -57.44 -30.54
CA SER A 416 34.76 -58.56 -29.88
C SER A 416 35.72 -59.70 -29.50
N PRO A 417 35.72 -60.16 -28.22
CA PRO A 417 36.58 -61.27 -27.78
C PRO A 417 36.17 -62.62 -28.38
N GLN A 418 34.87 -62.95 -28.40
CA GLN A 418 34.42 -64.28 -28.86
C GLN A 418 34.32 -64.38 -30.39
N THR A 419 33.82 -63.33 -31.06
CA THR A 419 33.49 -63.41 -32.50
C THR A 419 34.56 -62.81 -33.41
N LYS A 420 35.38 -61.87 -32.90
CA LYS A 420 36.37 -61.10 -33.68
C LYS A 420 35.82 -60.63 -35.04
N THR A 421 34.59 -60.11 -35.06
CA THR A 421 33.84 -59.74 -36.27
C THR A 421 34.14 -58.31 -36.73
N THR A 422 34.04 -57.32 -35.84
CA THR A 422 34.30 -55.91 -36.17
C THR A 422 35.79 -55.61 -36.03
N LYS A 423 36.47 -55.32 -37.15
CA LYS A 423 37.84 -54.83 -37.20
C LYS A 423 37.88 -53.34 -36.80
N TRP A 424 38.88 -52.95 -36.02
CA TRP A 424 39.16 -51.54 -35.73
C TRP A 424 39.97 -50.91 -36.86
N ASP A 425 39.62 -49.69 -37.24
CA ASP A 425 40.35 -48.88 -38.23
C ASP A 425 40.98 -47.66 -37.55
N PHE A 426 42.29 -47.72 -37.32
CA PHE A 426 43.08 -46.67 -36.67
C PHE A 426 43.18 -45.38 -37.51
N SER A 427 42.74 -45.39 -38.78
CA SER A 427 42.72 -44.20 -39.64
C SER A 427 41.41 -43.41 -39.60
N THR A 428 40.31 -44.01 -39.11
CA THR A 428 38.98 -43.39 -39.08
C THR A 428 38.26 -43.46 -37.73
N MET A 429 38.63 -44.39 -36.84
CA MET A 429 37.97 -44.60 -35.56
C MET A 429 38.74 -43.92 -34.41
N GLY A 430 38.19 -42.81 -33.94
CA GLY A 430 38.64 -42.13 -32.71
C GLY A 430 38.28 -42.88 -31.43
N MET A 431 38.91 -42.52 -30.31
CA MET A 431 38.67 -43.15 -29.01
C MET A 431 37.23 -42.88 -28.51
N PRO A 432 36.44 -43.91 -28.17
CA PRO A 432 35.08 -43.72 -27.68
C PRO A 432 35.05 -43.22 -26.22
N ALA A 433 33.89 -42.82 -25.73
CA ALA A 433 33.68 -42.31 -24.37
C ALA A 433 33.69 -43.41 -23.27
N ASN A 434 34.52 -44.43 -23.42
CA ASN A 434 34.68 -45.56 -22.51
C ASN A 434 36.05 -46.22 -22.70
N HIS A 435 36.51 -46.97 -21.69
CA HIS A 435 37.68 -47.85 -21.87
C HIS A 435 37.37 -48.92 -22.94
N LEU A 436 38.34 -49.16 -23.82
CA LEU A 436 38.21 -50.05 -24.97
C LEU A 436 39.13 -51.28 -24.80
N THR A 437 38.74 -52.42 -25.36
CA THR A 437 39.66 -53.55 -25.55
C THR A 437 39.62 -54.01 -27.00
N LEU A 438 40.81 -54.19 -27.58
CA LEU A 438 41.02 -54.61 -28.95
C LEU A 438 41.81 -55.92 -28.95
N TYR A 439 41.21 -56.97 -29.52
CA TYR A 439 41.73 -58.33 -29.54
C TYR A 439 42.44 -58.62 -30.86
N ALA A 440 43.62 -59.24 -30.78
CA ALA A 440 44.35 -59.69 -31.96
C ALA A 440 43.61 -60.83 -32.66
N LYS A 441 43.36 -60.70 -33.97
CA LYS A 441 42.80 -61.78 -34.81
C LYS A 441 43.90 -62.46 -35.63
N PHE A 442 43.84 -63.79 -35.66
CA PHE A 442 44.82 -64.64 -36.32
C PHE A 442 44.15 -65.74 -37.15
N THR A 443 44.62 -65.93 -38.38
CA THR A 443 44.23 -67.04 -39.25
C THR A 443 45.36 -68.06 -39.36
N LYS A 444 45.07 -69.33 -39.11
CA LYS A 444 46.06 -70.43 -39.18
C LYS A 444 46.44 -70.72 -40.62
N LEU A 445 47.74 -70.89 -40.88
CA LEU A 445 48.26 -71.32 -42.18
C LEU A 445 48.18 -72.86 -42.29
N SER A 446 47.77 -73.36 -43.46
CA SER A 446 47.61 -74.79 -43.74
C SER A 446 48.87 -75.40 -44.36
N ASP A 447 49.42 -76.43 -43.72
CA ASP A 447 50.56 -77.20 -44.24
C ASP A 447 50.08 -78.15 -45.38
N SER A 448 50.46 -77.89 -46.62
CA SER A 448 50.26 -78.79 -47.78
C SER A 448 51.35 -78.58 -48.84
N GLY A 449 51.95 -79.66 -49.35
CA GLY A 449 53.01 -79.61 -50.36
C GLY A 449 52.81 -80.60 -51.50
N SER A 450 53.86 -80.78 -52.31
CA SER A 450 53.88 -81.44 -53.64
C SER A 450 53.19 -80.64 -54.76
N GLY A 451 53.62 -80.90 -55.99
CA GLY A 451 53.16 -80.26 -57.22
C GLY A 451 53.84 -80.90 -58.45
N THR A 452 53.51 -80.44 -59.65
CA THR A 452 54.12 -80.85 -60.94
C THR A 452 53.95 -79.75 -62.00
N ASP A 453 54.49 -79.95 -63.20
CA ASP A 453 54.97 -78.89 -64.11
C ASP A 453 54.29 -78.84 -65.51
N SER A 454 54.65 -77.82 -66.31
CA SER A 454 54.62 -77.68 -67.78
C SER A 454 53.42 -77.05 -68.54
N GLY A 455 53.66 -75.83 -69.07
CA GLY A 455 53.26 -75.29 -70.40
C GLY A 455 51.80 -74.80 -70.64
N ASP A 456 51.52 -73.87 -71.56
CA ASP A 456 52.35 -72.86 -72.29
C ASP A 456 51.45 -71.77 -72.97
N SER A 457 52.06 -70.70 -73.50
CA SER A 457 51.56 -69.66 -74.44
C SER A 457 50.82 -68.43 -73.86
N GLY A 458 51.07 -67.23 -74.42
CA GLY A 458 50.43 -65.97 -73.96
C GLY A 458 50.83 -64.63 -74.61
N ALA A 459 52.09 -64.44 -75.05
CA ALA A 459 52.62 -63.25 -75.76
C ALA A 459 52.73 -61.88 -74.99
N PRO A 460 53.49 -60.87 -75.48
CA PRO A 460 54.04 -59.78 -74.62
C PRO A 460 53.80 -58.32 -75.07
N SER A 461 54.15 -57.33 -74.23
CA SER A 461 54.69 -55.99 -74.63
C SER A 461 55.25 -55.19 -73.42
N LYS A 462 55.75 -53.96 -73.63
CA LYS A 462 56.72 -53.22 -72.76
C LYS A 462 56.17 -51.90 -72.13
N PRO A 463 56.88 -51.27 -71.17
CA PRO A 463 56.31 -50.28 -70.22
C PRO A 463 56.56 -48.80 -70.56
N VAL A 464 55.83 -47.89 -69.88
CA VAL A 464 56.10 -46.43 -69.79
C VAL A 464 55.76 -45.88 -68.38
N SER A 465 56.44 -44.82 -67.96
CA SER A 465 56.15 -43.89 -66.85
C SER A 465 56.80 -42.52 -67.18
N PRO A 466 56.72 -41.42 -66.41
CA PRO A 466 55.81 -40.99 -65.31
C PRO A 466 55.19 -39.57 -65.60
N VAL A 467 54.94 -38.72 -64.57
CA VAL A 467 54.99 -37.21 -64.51
C VAL A 467 53.78 -36.48 -63.86
N LYS A 468 54.05 -35.34 -63.18
CA LYS A 468 53.12 -34.34 -62.55
C LYS A 468 52.77 -33.16 -63.49
N PRO A 469 51.72 -32.37 -63.19
CA PRO A 469 51.90 -30.98 -62.72
C PRO A 469 50.93 -30.60 -61.55
N ASN A 470 50.91 -29.44 -60.87
CA ASN A 470 51.75 -28.24 -60.68
C ASN A 470 51.07 -26.86 -61.00
N ASN A 471 51.10 -25.95 -60.00
CA ASN A 471 50.93 -24.47 -60.00
C ASN A 471 49.59 -23.72 -60.27
N GLN A 472 49.30 -22.81 -59.33
CA GLN A 472 48.92 -21.36 -59.44
C GLN A 472 47.86 -20.85 -60.45
N SER A 473 46.98 -19.93 -59.99
CA SER A 473 47.04 -18.48 -60.37
C SER A 473 45.96 -17.56 -59.74
N ASN A 474 46.19 -16.25 -59.91
CA ASN A 474 45.49 -15.00 -59.49
C ASN A 474 43.94 -14.97 -59.63
N LYS A 475 43.15 -14.31 -58.77
CA LYS A 475 43.01 -12.86 -58.43
C LYS A 475 42.34 -12.00 -59.54
N GLU A 476 41.37 -11.16 -59.12
CA GLU A 476 40.84 -9.90 -59.73
C GLU A 476 39.48 -9.88 -60.51
N SER A 477 38.47 -9.29 -59.84
CA SER A 477 37.78 -8.02 -60.19
C SER A 477 36.72 -7.89 -61.31
N MET A 478 35.50 -7.49 -60.86
CA MET A 478 34.54 -6.55 -61.53
C MET A 478 33.86 -7.04 -62.84
N SER A 479 32.72 -6.49 -63.32
CA SER A 479 31.86 -5.36 -62.91
C SER A 479 30.34 -5.68 -63.06
N ASP A 480 29.50 -4.65 -63.24
CA ASP A 480 28.13 -4.66 -63.82
C ASP A 480 26.94 -4.80 -62.83
N PHE A 481 25.83 -4.04 -62.93
CA PHE A 481 25.51 -2.86 -63.78
C PHE A 481 24.60 -1.84 -63.05
N THR A 482 24.20 -0.75 -63.70
CA THR A 482 23.63 0.48 -63.08
C THR A 482 22.19 0.85 -63.45
N SER A 483 21.45 1.46 -62.51
CA SER A 483 20.59 2.65 -62.70
C SER A 483 20.23 3.24 -61.31
N SER A 484 20.40 4.52 -60.96
CA SER A 484 19.96 5.79 -61.59
C SER A 484 18.42 5.91 -61.58
N THR A 485 17.78 6.95 -61.02
CA THR A 485 18.10 8.40 -60.97
C THR A 485 17.71 9.03 -59.61
N GLY A 486 18.07 10.28 -59.24
CA GLY A 486 19.04 11.23 -59.82
C GLY A 486 18.80 12.70 -59.42
N SER A 487 19.90 13.46 -59.21
CA SER A 487 20.05 14.93 -59.42
C SER A 487 19.21 15.93 -58.59
N THR A 488 19.68 17.11 -58.15
CA THR A 488 21.01 17.81 -58.16
C THR A 488 20.96 18.90 -57.05
N LYS A 489 22.03 19.17 -56.27
CA LYS A 489 23.14 20.15 -56.54
C LYS A 489 22.59 21.59 -56.80
N ILE A 490 23.01 22.67 -56.11
CA ILE A 490 24.37 23.28 -56.07
C ILE A 490 24.61 24.12 -54.76
N THR A 491 25.89 24.40 -54.46
CA THR A 491 26.49 25.23 -53.39
C THR A 491 26.12 26.74 -53.43
N SER A 492 26.36 27.62 -52.43
CA SER A 492 27.69 28.04 -51.91
C SER A 492 27.66 29.11 -50.78
N GLN A 493 28.72 29.12 -49.93
CA GLN A 493 29.36 30.27 -49.23
C GLN A 493 28.55 31.06 -48.15
N GLU A 494 29.07 31.20 -46.91
CA GLU A 494 29.94 32.29 -46.36
C GLU A 494 29.27 33.68 -46.31
N ASN A 495 29.40 34.54 -45.27
CA ASN A 495 29.99 34.48 -43.91
C ASN A 495 29.27 35.59 -43.05
N THR A 496 29.51 35.96 -41.78
CA THR A 496 30.63 35.86 -40.81
C THR A 496 30.12 36.18 -39.37
N MET A 497 30.93 35.90 -38.32
CA MET A 497 30.93 36.53 -36.97
C MET A 497 29.74 36.20 -36.01
N THR A 498 29.88 36.18 -34.67
CA THR A 498 31.01 36.56 -33.77
C THR A 498 31.06 35.75 -32.46
N ALA A 499 32.22 35.79 -31.78
CA ALA A 499 32.43 35.66 -30.32
C ALA A 499 32.11 34.35 -29.57
N SER A 500 33.18 33.61 -29.27
CA SER A 500 33.37 32.76 -28.07
C SER A 500 34.36 33.48 -27.12
N PRO A 501 34.83 32.97 -25.94
CA PRO A 501 34.49 31.72 -25.22
C PRO A 501 34.38 31.84 -23.66
N THR A 502 33.97 30.73 -22.99
CA THR A 502 34.28 30.37 -21.57
C THR A 502 33.73 31.27 -20.42
N MET A 503 33.62 30.86 -19.14
CA MET A 503 34.29 29.75 -18.41
C MET A 503 33.43 29.13 -17.27
N SER A 504 33.91 28.01 -16.72
CA SER A 504 33.36 27.18 -15.63
C SER A 504 33.22 27.86 -14.24
N GLN A 505 32.11 27.54 -13.55
CA GLN A 505 31.98 27.11 -12.14
C GLN A 505 30.47 26.81 -11.88
N GLY A 506 29.97 26.20 -10.80
CA GLY A 506 30.52 25.72 -9.53
C GLY A 506 29.32 25.55 -8.57
N GLY A 507 29.17 24.39 -7.91
CA GLY A 507 27.88 23.99 -7.33
C GLY A 507 27.44 24.71 -6.04
N LYS A 508 26.15 24.57 -5.68
CA LYS A 508 25.61 24.96 -4.37
C LYS A 508 24.34 24.19 -4.02
N LEU A 509 24.26 23.63 -2.81
CA LEU A 509 22.99 23.12 -2.25
C LEU A 509 22.10 24.30 -1.87
N ALA A 510 20.79 24.17 -2.14
CA ALA A 510 19.77 25.03 -1.55
C ALA A 510 19.22 24.35 -0.29
N LYS A 511 19.55 24.88 0.90
CA LYS A 511 18.69 24.66 2.08
C LYS A 511 17.44 25.51 1.91
N LEU A 512 16.27 24.88 1.92
CA LEU A 512 15.04 25.55 2.34
C LEU A 512 14.88 25.34 3.85
N GLY A 513 14.46 26.39 4.54
CA GLY A 513 14.54 26.51 6.00
C GLY A 513 13.25 26.13 6.72
N GLU A 514 13.39 25.86 8.01
CA GLU A 514 12.29 25.66 8.94
C GLU A 514 11.50 26.97 9.16
N THR A 515 10.17 26.89 9.14
CA THR A 515 9.33 27.75 9.98
C THR A 515 8.36 26.87 10.76
N SER A 516 8.48 26.91 12.09
CA SER A 516 7.85 25.92 12.96
C SER A 516 6.38 26.22 13.25
N SER A 517 5.57 25.17 13.38
CA SER A 517 4.42 25.17 14.29
C SER A 517 4.35 23.83 15.01
N LEU A 518 4.33 23.85 16.34
CA LEU A 518 4.37 22.64 17.17
C LEU A 518 2.96 22.12 17.44
N PHE A 519 2.61 20.99 16.85
CA PHE A 519 1.59 20.08 17.40
C PHE A 519 1.99 18.61 17.16
N LEU A 520 3.05 18.18 17.84
CA LEU A 520 3.46 16.78 17.93
C LEU A 520 3.20 16.25 19.35
N GLN A 521 2.10 15.51 19.54
CA GLN A 521 1.98 14.48 20.59
C GLN A 521 0.70 13.65 20.39
N GLY A 522 0.85 12.41 19.91
CA GLY A 522 -0.24 11.45 19.77
C GLY A 522 -0.01 10.42 18.66
N PHE A 523 -0.15 9.14 18.99
CA PHE A 523 -0.34 8.02 18.05
C PHE A 523 0.73 7.76 16.99
N GLY A 524 1.97 7.61 17.43
CA GLY A 524 2.79 6.51 16.92
C GLY A 524 2.40 5.19 17.60
N LEU A 525 2.51 4.07 16.86
CA LEU A 525 2.47 2.67 17.33
C LEU A 525 1.12 2.08 17.79
N LEU A 526 0.37 1.48 16.84
CA LEU A 526 -0.42 0.26 17.12
C LEU A 526 -0.55 -0.69 15.92
N MET A 527 0.58 -1.08 15.31
CA MET A 527 0.63 -2.25 14.43
C MET A 527 0.48 -3.54 15.26
N LEU A 528 -0.76 -3.92 15.57
CA LEU A 528 -1.07 -5.17 16.28
C LEU A 528 -1.47 -6.28 15.30
N ILE A 529 -0.72 -7.38 15.35
CA ILE A 529 -0.91 -8.56 14.52
C ILE A 529 -2.29 -9.17 14.80
N SER A 530 -3.17 -9.18 13.79
CA SER A 530 -4.19 -10.21 13.66
C SER A 530 -3.76 -11.18 12.55
N GLY A 531 -3.56 -12.47 12.79
CA GLY A 531 -3.96 -13.28 13.94
C GLY A 531 -5.18 -14.10 13.57
N THR A 532 -4.93 -15.22 12.89
CA THR A 532 -5.93 -16.08 12.25
C THR A 532 -7.07 -16.49 13.18
N VAL A 533 -8.32 -16.16 12.79
CA VAL A 533 -9.52 -16.78 13.37
C VAL A 533 -10.35 -17.42 12.27
N PHE A 534 -10.17 -18.73 12.11
CA PHE A 534 -11.02 -19.58 11.27
C PHE A 534 -12.38 -19.77 11.96
N PHE A 535 -13.49 -19.26 11.39
CA PHE A 535 -14.83 -19.61 11.86
C PHE A 535 -15.66 -20.36 10.82
N TRP A 536 -16.17 -21.52 11.25
CA TRP A 536 -16.67 -22.58 10.39
C TRP A 536 -18.18 -22.40 10.13
N LYS A 537 -18.57 -21.75 9.03
CA LYS A 537 -19.99 -21.50 8.69
C LYS A 537 -20.72 -22.78 8.25
N LYS A 538 -21.12 -23.57 9.25
CA LYS A 538 -21.84 -24.85 9.14
C LYS A 538 -23.15 -24.68 8.36
N ARG A 539 -23.19 -25.12 7.10
CA ARG A 539 -24.42 -25.17 6.28
C ARG A 539 -25.48 -26.03 6.97
N LYS A 540 -26.61 -25.44 7.38
CA LYS A 540 -27.85 -26.20 7.57
C LYS A 540 -28.42 -26.54 6.19
N LYS A 541 -28.63 -27.84 5.93
CA LYS A 541 -29.60 -28.26 4.92
C LYS A 541 -31.01 -28.10 5.51
N THR A 542 -31.95 -27.65 4.70
CA THR A 542 -33.39 -27.90 4.89
C THR A 542 -33.88 -28.68 3.68
N HIS A 543 -34.24 -29.95 3.90
CA HIS A 543 -35.08 -30.71 2.97
C HIS A 543 -36.50 -30.67 3.52
N SER A 544 -37.37 -29.88 2.89
CA SER A 544 -38.71 -30.27 2.46
C SER A 544 -39.29 -29.18 1.56
#